data_AF-A0A1C6M9E7-F1
#
_entry.id   AF-A0A1C6M9E7-F1
#
_cell.length_a   1.000
_cell.length_b   1.000
_cell.length_c   1.000
_cell.angle_alpha   90.00
_cell.angle_beta   90.00
_cell.angle_gamma   90.00
#
_symmetry.space_group_name_H-M   'P 1'
#
loop_
_entity.id
_entity.type
_entity.pdbx_description
1 polymer ?
#
loop_
_entity_poly.entity_id
_entity_poly.type
_entity_poly.pdbx_seq_one_letter_code
_entity_poly.pdbx_strand_id
1 'polypeptide(L)' 'MSMDVTRLEIARHLEPLFAHGGTADRDALLRAVSASRPEVAQVLGQLPVRQFTSLRQIWEYLPQVPIGL' A
#
# COMPACT_ATOMS: atom_id res chain seq x y z
N MET A 1 4.97 7.51 -19.86
CA MET A 1 5.43 6.18 -19.40
C MET A 1 4.89 6.00 -18.00
N SER A 2 3.73 5.38 -17.84
CA SER A 2 3.22 5.09 -16.50
C SER A 2 4.06 3.93 -15.97
N MET A 3 4.94 4.18 -15.01
CA MET A 3 5.59 3.10 -14.28
C MET A 3 4.48 2.36 -13.54
N ASP A 4 4.14 1.16 -14.01
CA ASP A 4 3.17 0.31 -13.32
C ASP A 4 3.54 0.20 -11.84
N VAL A 5 2.61 0.59 -10.97
CA VAL A 5 2.77 0.43 -9.52
C VAL A 5 2.80 -1.06 -9.22
N THR A 6 3.84 -1.52 -8.53
CA THR A 6 4.02 -2.94 -8.21
C THR A 6 3.81 -3.24 -6.74
N ARG A 7 3.45 -4.49 -6.40
CA ARG A 7 3.33 -4.92 -4.99
C ARG A 7 4.63 -4.74 -4.22
N LEU A 8 5.78 -4.91 -4.87
CA LEU A 8 7.10 -4.73 -4.24
C LEU A 8 7.38 -3.26 -3.93
N GLU A 9 6.97 -2.34 -4.80
CA GLU A 9 7.05 -0.90 -4.54
C GLU A 9 6.15 -0.50 -3.37
N ILE A 10 4.87 -0.90 -3.40
CA ILE A 10 3.94 -0.63 -2.30
C ILE A 10 4.46 -1.23 -0.99
N ALA A 11 4.95 -2.47 -1.00
CA ALA A 11 5.49 -3.14 0.18
C ALA A 11 6.63 -2.33 0.81
N ARG A 12 7.59 -1.85 0.01
CA ARG A 12 8.72 -1.04 0.51
C ARG A 12 8.27 0.24 1.21
N HIS A 13 7.23 0.89 0.72
CA HIS A 13 6.69 2.09 1.35
C HIS A 13 5.95 1.80 2.66
N LEU A 14 5.25 0.67 2.73
CA LEU A 14 4.36 0.35 3.84
C LEU A 14 4.97 -0.55 4.91
N GLU A 15 6.06 -1.27 4.61
CA GLU A 15 6.77 -2.15 5.55
C GLU A 15 7.09 -1.48 6.90
N PRO A 16 7.55 -0.22 6.96
CA PRO A 16 7.80 0.46 8.23
C PRO A 16 6.57 0.63 9.12
N LEU A 17 5.36 0.71 8.55
CA LEU A 17 4.11 0.86 9.31
C LEU A 17 3.69 -0.44 10.01
N PHE A 18 4.09 -1.59 9.45
CA PHE A 18 3.77 -2.91 9.98
C PHE A 18 4.92 -3.52 10.81
N ALA A 19 6.08 -2.86 10.83
CA ALA A 19 7.21 -3.27 11.66
C ALA A 19 6.79 -3.38 13.14
N HIS A 20 7.32 -4.37 13.85
CA HIS A 20 7.04 -4.61 15.27
C HIS A 20 5.55 -4.86 15.61
N GLY A 21 4.76 -5.35 14.65
CA GLY A 21 3.33 -5.63 14.86
C GLY A 21 2.46 -4.38 14.78
N GLY A 22 2.95 -3.31 14.14
CA GLY A 22 2.19 -2.10 13.88
C GLY A 22 0.91 -2.36 13.08
N THR A 23 -0.09 -1.53 13.29
CA THR A 23 -1.35 -1.55 12.53
C THR A 23 -1.54 -0.19 11.88
N ALA A 24 -2.14 -0.19 10.69
CA ALA A 24 -2.35 1.02 9.90
C ALA A 24 -3.77 1.02 9.32
N ASP A 25 -4.47 2.14 9.46
CA ASP A 25 -5.70 2.38 8.72
C ASP A 25 -5.40 2.92 7.31
N ARG A 26 -6.42 2.95 6.45
CA ARG A 26 -6.28 3.45 5.07
C ARG A 26 -5.65 4.86 5.01
N ASP A 27 -6.03 5.76 5.91
CA ASP A 27 -5.53 7.13 5.92
C ASP A 27 -4.04 7.20 6.32
N ALA A 28 -3.58 6.33 7.23
CA ALA A 28 -2.16 6.16 7.53
C ALA A 28 -1.39 5.62 6.32
N LEU A 29 -1.94 4.63 5.61
CA LEU A 29 -1.34 4.09 4.38
C LEU A 29 -1.21 5.18 3.31
N LEU A 30 -2.26 5.97 3.08
CA LEU A 30 -2.25 7.07 2.12
C LEU A 30 -1.23 8.13 2.50
N ARG A 31 -1.20 8.57 3.77
CA ARG A 31 -0.24 9.58 4.24
C ARG A 31 1.22 9.15 4.05
N ALA A 32 1.53 7.86 4.18
CA ALA A 32 2.88 7.35 3.99
C ALA A 32 3.41 7.48 2.56
N VAL A 33 2.51 7.52 1.56
CA VAL A 33 2.89 7.52 0.13
C VAL A 33 2.53 8.81 -0.60
N SER A 34 1.59 9.61 -0.09
CA SER A 34 1.08 10.80 -0.80
C SER A 34 2.16 11.84 -1.14
N ALA A 35 3.23 11.93 -0.35
CA ALA A 35 4.31 12.90 -0.59
C ALA A 35 5.38 12.39 -1.58
N SER A 36 5.55 11.07 -1.70
CA SER A 36 6.67 10.45 -2.43
C SER A 36 6.25 9.74 -3.71
N ARG A 37 5.02 9.24 -3.77
CA ARG A 37 4.51 8.44 -4.90
C ARG A 37 2.99 8.53 -5.02
N PRO A 38 2.45 9.58 -5.68
CA PRO A 38 1.01 9.82 -5.76
C PRO A 38 0.25 8.69 -6.49
N GLU A 39 0.89 7.99 -7.42
CA GLU A 39 0.31 6.84 -8.12
C GLU A 39 0.05 5.67 -7.14
N VAL A 40 0.95 5.45 -6.18
CA VAL A 40 0.72 4.46 -5.11
C VAL A 40 -0.44 4.88 -4.23
N ALA A 41 -0.55 6.18 -3.90
CA ALA A 41 -1.67 6.70 -3.13
C ALA A 41 -3.02 6.46 -3.84
N GLN A 42 -3.07 6.61 -5.17
CA GLN A 42 -4.27 6.31 -5.96
C GLN A 42 -4.66 4.83 -5.88
N VAL A 43 -3.68 3.92 -5.94
CA VAL A 43 -3.91 2.48 -5.79
C VAL A 43 -4.44 2.15 -4.39
N LEU A 44 -3.81 2.69 -3.34
CA LEU A 44 -4.23 2.49 -1.95
C LEU A 44 -5.58 3.14 -1.63
N GLY A 45 -6.01 4.14 -2.40
CA GLY A 45 -7.33 4.76 -2.28
C GLY A 45 -8.49 3.79 -2.57
N GLN A 46 -8.23 2.69 -3.29
CA GLN A 46 -9.21 1.65 -3.58
C GLN A 46 -9.49 0.74 -2.38
N LEU A 47 -8.67 0.81 -1.32
CA LEU A 47 -8.84 0.01 -0.13
C LEU A 47 -10.09 0.44 0.67
N PRO A 48 -10.75 -0.52 1.36
CA PRO A 48 -11.82 -0.19 2.30
C PRO A 48 -11.29 0.62 3.49
N VAL A 49 -12.16 1.44 4.09
CA VAL A 49 -11.88 2.17 5.33
C VAL A 49 -11.88 1.18 6.50
N ARG A 50 -10.72 0.59 6.79
CA ARG A 50 -10.52 -0.33 7.92
C ARG A 50 -9.08 -0.28 8.40
N GLN A 51 -8.84 -0.95 9.52
CA GLN A 51 -7.48 -1.27 9.97
C GLN A 51 -6.94 -2.49 9.22
N PHE A 52 -5.68 -2.38 8.87
CA PHE A 52 -4.85 -3.43 8.32
C PHE A 52 -3.75 -3.77 9.34
N THR A 53 -3.46 -5.06 9.46
CA THR A 53 -2.40 -5.57 10.36
C THR A 53 -1.24 -6.17 9.59
N SER A 54 -1.37 -6.28 8.26
CA SER A 54 -0.32 -6.82 7.40
C SER A 54 -0.51 -6.43 5.94
N LEU A 55 0.58 -6.47 5.17
CA LEU A 55 0.58 -6.32 3.71
C LEU A 55 -0.31 -7.37 3.02
N ARG A 56 -0.42 -8.57 3.58
CA ARG A 56 -1.24 -9.65 2.99
C ARG A 56 -2.70 -9.24 2.84
N GLN A 57 -3.26 -8.60 3.86
CA GLN A 57 -4.64 -8.10 3.82
C GLN A 57 -4.82 -7.03 2.74
N ILE A 58 -3.81 -6.20 2.50
CA ILE A 58 -3.84 -5.19 1.42
C ILE A 58 -3.93 -5.88 0.05
N TRP A 59 -3.16 -6.95 -0.16
CA TRP A 59 -3.15 -7.68 -1.44
C TRP A 59 -4.47 -8.39 -1.76
N GLU A 60 -5.26 -8.76 -0.75
CA GLU A 60 -6.61 -9.31 -0.95
C GLU A 60 -7.56 -8.31 -1.64
N TYR A 61 -7.32 -7.00 -1.44
CA TYR A 61 -8.12 -5.93 -2.04
C TYR A 61 -7.52 -5.37 -3.34
N LEU A 62 -6.27 -5.74 -3.66
CA LEU A 62 -5.53 -5.23 -4.82
C LEU A 62 -5.03 -6.38 -5.73
N PRO A 63 -5.92 -7.28 -6.20
CA PRO A 63 -5.52 -8.42 -7.03
C PRO A 63 -4.87 -7.98 -8.36
N GLN A 64 -5.28 -6.83 -8.90
CA GLN A 64 -4.82 -6.27 -10.16
C GLN A 64 -3.40 -5.70 -10.13
N VAL A 65 -2.83 -5.47 -8.94
CA VAL A 65 -1.49 -4.89 -8.82
C VAL A 65 -0.46 -6.00 -9.13
N PRO A 66 0.40 -5.82 -10.15
CA PRO A 66 1.39 -6.80 -10.53
C PRO A 66 2.44 -7.00 -9.42
N ILE A 67 2.94 -8.24 -9.32
CA ILE A 67 4.13 -8.54 -8.51
C ILE A 67 5.32 -7.92 -9.27
N GLY A 68 6.08 -7.04 -8.62
CA GLY A 68 7.24 -6.41 -9.26
C GLY A 68 8.28 -7.45 -9.65
N LEU A 69 8.90 -7.25 -10.82
CA LEU A 69 10.04 -8.03 -11.31
C LEU A 69 11.35 -7.61 -10.62
#